data_AF-A0A2I7YV78-F1
#
_entry.id   AF-A0A2I7YV78-F1
#
_cell.length_a   1.000
_cell.length_b   1.000
_cell.length_c   1.000
_cell.angle_alpha   90.00
_cell.angle_beta   90.00
_cell.angle_gamma   90.00
#
_symmetry.space_group_name_H-M   'P 1'
#
loop_
_entity.id
_entity.type
_entity.pdbx_description
1 polymer ?
#
loop_
_entity_poly.entity_id
_entity_poly.type
_entity_poly.pdbx_seq_one_letter_code
_entity_poly.pdbx_strand_id
1 'polypeptide(L)'
;MQLSVVIDEKKYESGVKRGTSAPFRTITVRDAMSDLPEVKNGAKAEEIAYNSDPQSHFQKLIRGNQYQPVLRDHICKEMSALVLARMQHIPLARGSDWRDLPNIEVRLSDGNKTKKLRYTHHDKRNGKSSTGDLRGVCSCVEGNPCETVYRQFNTLIPWCLPHTGNR
;
A
#
# COMPACT_ATOMS: atom_id res chain seq x y z
N MET A 1 11.26 -3.67 21.01
CA MET A 1 10.09 -4.56 20.80
C MET A 1 9.33 -4.60 22.12
N GLN A 2 8.05 -4.26 22.13
CA GLN A 2 7.24 -4.28 23.35
C GLN A 2 6.56 -5.65 23.47
N LEU A 3 7.13 -6.54 24.30
CA LEU A 3 6.61 -7.89 24.55
C LEU A 3 5.87 -8.01 25.89
N SER A 4 5.89 -6.96 26.71
CA SER A 4 5.24 -6.95 28.00
C SER A 4 3.76 -6.61 27.89
N VAL A 5 2.96 -7.18 28.79
CA VAL A 5 1.53 -6.88 28.93
C VAL A 5 1.28 -6.25 30.29
N VAL A 6 0.33 -5.32 30.41
CA VAL A 6 -0.09 -4.75 31.69
C VAL A 6 -1.50 -5.23 32.00
N ILE A 7 -1.71 -5.84 33.17
CA ILE A 7 -3.00 -6.30 33.68
C ILE A 7 -3.10 -5.84 35.14
N ASP A 8 -4.18 -5.17 35.51
CA ASP A 8 -4.39 -4.61 36.87
C ASP A 8 -3.16 -3.81 37.37
N GLU A 9 -2.66 -2.91 36.53
CA GLU A 9 -1.47 -2.08 36.77
C GLU A 9 -0.15 -2.87 36.98
N LYS A 10 -0.18 -4.20 36.84
CA LYS A 10 0.99 -5.06 36.95
C LYS A 10 1.53 -5.37 35.56
N LYS A 11 2.83 -5.13 35.38
CA LYS A 11 3.55 -5.47 34.16
C LYS A 11 3.99 -6.93 34.21
N TYR A 12 3.57 -7.70 33.22
CA TYR A 12 3.96 -9.08 32.99
C TYR A 12 4.96 -9.16 31.84
N GLU A 13 6.00 -9.95 32.03
CA GLU A 13 7.01 -10.25 31.01
C GLU A 13 7.09 -11.78 30.81
N SER A 14 7.44 -12.21 29.60
CA SER A 14 7.63 -13.63 29.30
C SER A 14 9.05 -14.09 29.67
N GLY A 15 9.29 -15.40 29.67
CA GLY A 15 10.63 -15.98 29.88
C GLY A 15 11.63 -15.77 28.72
N VAL A 16 11.29 -14.94 27.73
CA VAL A 16 12.13 -14.68 26.55
C VAL A 16 13.34 -13.84 26.96
N LYS A 17 14.54 -14.43 26.87
CA LYS A 17 15.80 -13.79 27.25
C LYS A 17 16.42 -12.91 26.15
N ARG A 18 15.99 -13.10 24.89
CA ARG A 18 16.51 -12.36 23.73
C ARG A 18 15.61 -11.17 23.41
N GLY A 19 15.92 -10.02 24.01
CA GLY A 19 15.13 -8.78 23.85
C GLY A 19 15.66 -7.81 22.78
N THR A 20 16.97 -7.83 22.51
CA THR A 20 17.66 -6.83 21.67
C THR A 20 18.35 -7.39 20.44
N SER A 21 18.65 -8.69 20.42
CA SER A 21 19.34 -9.35 19.30
C SER A 21 18.89 -10.81 19.12
N ALA A 22 19.18 -11.36 17.94
CA ALA A 22 18.96 -12.76 17.60
C ALA A 22 20.14 -13.28 16.75
N PRO A 23 20.41 -14.60 16.76
CA PRO A 23 21.53 -15.17 15.99
C PRO A 23 21.40 -15.02 14.48
N PHE A 24 20.18 -14.96 13.96
CA PHE A 24 19.91 -14.84 12.54
C PHE A 24 19.45 -13.42 12.20
N ARG A 25 19.84 -12.94 11.02
CA ARG A 25 19.30 -11.69 10.46
C ARG A 25 17.78 -11.82 10.22
N THR A 26 17.11 -10.68 10.18
CA THR A 26 15.70 -10.61 9.77
C THR A 26 15.53 -11.08 8.32
N ILE A 27 14.46 -11.83 8.07
CA ILE A 27 13.99 -12.22 6.74
C ILE A 27 13.24 -11.03 6.12
N THR A 28 13.57 -10.70 4.86
CA THR A 28 13.01 -9.56 4.13
C THR A 28 11.98 -10.01 3.09
N VAL A 29 11.21 -9.06 2.53
CA VAL A 29 10.32 -9.33 1.38
C VAL A 29 11.09 -9.94 0.21
N ARG A 30 12.32 -9.48 -0.05
CA ARG A 30 13.18 -10.06 -1.08
C ARG A 30 13.45 -11.54 -0.80
N ASP A 31 13.83 -11.87 0.43
CA ASP A 31 14.09 -13.27 0.80
C ASP A 31 12.86 -14.16 0.62
N ALA A 32 11.65 -13.62 0.82
CA ALA A 32 10.41 -14.38 0.78
C ALA A 32 9.90 -14.66 -0.63
N MET A 33 10.03 -13.71 -1.57
CA MET A 33 9.28 -13.78 -2.84
C MET A 33 10.03 -13.29 -4.09
N SER A 34 11.35 -13.09 -4.03
CA SER A 34 12.12 -12.65 -5.21
C SER A 34 12.24 -13.67 -6.35
N ASP A 35 11.94 -14.94 -6.10
CA ASP A 35 11.99 -16.02 -7.08
C ASP A 35 10.62 -16.31 -7.73
N LEU A 36 9.55 -15.65 -7.26
CA LEU A 36 8.22 -15.82 -7.84
C LEU A 36 8.14 -15.15 -9.22
N PRO A 37 7.47 -15.77 -10.20
CA PRO A 37 7.24 -15.18 -11.50
C PRO A 37 6.34 -13.93 -11.41
N GLU A 38 6.50 -13.00 -12.35
CA GLU A 38 5.61 -11.86 -12.46
C GLU A 38 4.20 -12.32 -12.87
N VAL A 39 3.18 -11.77 -12.21
CA VAL A 39 1.77 -11.98 -12.51
C VAL A 39 1.05 -10.65 -12.62
N LYS A 40 -0.05 -10.63 -13.38
CA LYS A 40 -0.86 -9.42 -13.60
C LYS A 40 -2.02 -9.34 -12.61
N ASN A 41 -2.61 -8.15 -12.47
CA ASN A 41 -3.86 -7.94 -11.73
C ASN A 41 -4.95 -8.93 -12.18
N GLY A 42 -5.56 -9.65 -11.24
CA GLY A 42 -6.56 -10.68 -11.53
C GLY A 42 -5.98 -12.02 -11.99
N ALA A 43 -4.69 -12.28 -11.75
CA ALA A 43 -4.11 -13.61 -11.97
C ALA A 43 -4.87 -14.66 -11.17
N LYS A 44 -5.31 -15.72 -11.86
CA LYS A 44 -6.22 -16.75 -11.33
C LYS A 44 -5.82 -18.19 -11.68
N ALA A 45 -4.65 -18.38 -12.28
CA ALA A 45 -4.14 -19.71 -12.58
C ALA A 45 -3.67 -20.38 -11.27
N GLU A 46 -4.37 -21.44 -10.86
CA GLU A 46 -4.08 -22.15 -9.60
C GLU A 46 -2.71 -22.85 -9.62
N GLU A 47 -2.27 -23.27 -10.81
CA GLU A 47 -0.97 -23.88 -11.05
C GLU A 47 -0.24 -23.16 -12.18
N ILE A 48 0.98 -22.71 -11.89
CA ILE A 48 1.93 -22.17 -12.88
C ILE A 48 3.31 -22.76 -12.65
N ALA A 49 4.23 -22.59 -13.59
CA ALA A 49 5.62 -22.99 -13.37
C ALA A 49 6.37 -21.93 -12.54
N TYR A 50 7.28 -22.37 -11.67
CA TYR A 50 8.38 -21.49 -11.28
C TYR A 50 9.21 -21.15 -12.53
N ASN A 51 9.61 -19.88 -12.66
CA ASN A 51 10.46 -19.43 -13.77
C ASN A 51 11.95 -19.32 -13.38
N SER A 52 12.29 -19.60 -12.13
CA SER A 52 13.66 -19.53 -11.62
C SER A 52 13.89 -20.49 -10.44
N ASP A 53 15.17 -20.78 -10.18
CA ASP A 53 15.61 -21.48 -8.98
C ASP A 53 15.45 -20.60 -7.73
N PRO A 54 15.33 -21.19 -6.52
CA PRO A 54 15.25 -20.42 -5.29
C PRO A 54 16.52 -19.58 -5.07
N GLN A 55 16.33 -18.28 -4.81
CA GLN A 55 17.43 -17.30 -4.73
C GLN A 55 17.93 -17.09 -3.29
N SER A 56 17.10 -17.35 -2.28
CA SER A 56 17.39 -17.13 -0.87
C SER A 56 17.40 -18.44 -0.07
N HIS A 57 18.03 -18.44 1.10
CA HIS A 57 17.96 -19.58 2.03
C HIS A 57 16.50 -19.88 2.44
N PHE A 58 15.69 -18.83 2.60
CA PHE A 58 14.28 -18.97 2.94
C PHE A 58 13.51 -19.68 1.82
N GLN A 59 13.68 -19.26 0.57
CA GLN A 59 13.02 -19.90 -0.59
C GLN A 59 13.42 -21.36 -0.75
N LYS A 60 14.70 -21.69 -0.54
CA LYS A 60 15.18 -23.09 -0.56
C LYS A 60 14.46 -23.95 0.48
N LEU A 61 14.24 -23.42 1.69
CA LEU A 61 13.51 -24.15 2.74
C LEU A 61 12.03 -24.32 2.39
N ILE A 62 11.36 -23.26 1.91
CA ILE A 62 9.93 -23.29 1.61
C ILE A 62 9.61 -24.18 0.40
N ARG A 63 10.44 -24.15 -0.65
CA ARG A 63 10.28 -25.00 -1.84
C ARG A 63 10.69 -26.46 -1.63
N GLY A 64 11.40 -26.73 -0.54
CA GLY A 64 11.88 -28.07 -0.18
C GLY A 64 13.10 -28.53 -0.98
N ASN A 65 13.57 -29.74 -0.65
CA ASN A 65 14.80 -30.31 -1.20
C ASN A 65 14.59 -31.11 -2.50
N GLN A 66 13.35 -31.29 -2.95
CA GLN A 66 13.01 -31.95 -4.19
C GLN A 66 12.69 -30.92 -5.26
N TYR A 67 13.04 -31.20 -6.51
CA TYR A 67 12.69 -30.33 -7.62
C TYR A 67 11.16 -30.22 -7.73
N GLN A 68 10.62 -29.04 -7.38
CA GLN A 68 9.21 -28.71 -7.51
C GLN A 68 9.01 -27.70 -8.65
N PRO A 69 8.57 -28.16 -9.84
CA PRO A 69 8.37 -27.28 -10.98
C PRO A 69 7.09 -26.44 -10.86
N VAL A 70 6.11 -26.89 -10.07
CA VAL A 70 4.77 -26.26 -9.97
C VAL A 70 4.72 -25.31 -8.78
N LEU A 71 4.38 -24.06 -9.07
CA LEU A 71 3.98 -23.03 -8.11
C LEU A 71 2.45 -23.00 -8.05
N ARG A 72 1.92 -23.19 -6.84
CA ARG A 72 0.48 -23.16 -6.56
C ARG A 72 0.07 -21.83 -5.95
N ASP A 73 -1.15 -21.41 -6.23
CA ASP A 73 -1.84 -20.29 -5.58
C ASP A 73 -1.11 -18.94 -5.67
N HIS A 74 -0.27 -18.75 -6.69
CA HIS A 74 0.29 -17.42 -7.03
C HIS A 74 -0.72 -16.57 -7.80
N ILE A 75 -1.87 -16.40 -7.16
CA ILE A 75 -3.04 -15.71 -7.66
C ILE A 75 -3.25 -14.40 -6.90
N CYS A 76 -3.89 -13.41 -7.52
CA CYS A 76 -4.17 -12.14 -6.88
C CYS A 76 -5.55 -11.62 -7.27
N LYS A 77 -6.17 -10.84 -6.37
CA LYS A 77 -7.51 -10.28 -6.59
C LYS A 77 -7.50 -9.39 -7.82
N GLU A 78 -8.58 -9.45 -8.58
CA GLU A 78 -8.81 -8.52 -9.68
C GLU A 78 -9.30 -7.18 -9.12
N MET A 79 -8.45 -6.15 -9.23
CA MET A 79 -8.77 -4.79 -8.83
C MET A 79 -9.50 -4.05 -9.95
N SER A 80 -10.37 -3.11 -9.57
CA SER A 80 -11.08 -2.26 -10.54
C SER A 80 -10.10 -1.38 -11.34
N ALA A 81 -10.55 -0.92 -12.52
CA ALA A 81 -9.73 -0.11 -13.43
C ALA A 81 -9.11 1.13 -12.74
N LEU A 82 -9.88 1.82 -11.90
CA LEU A 82 -9.39 2.98 -11.14
C LEU A 82 -8.31 2.60 -10.11
N VAL A 83 -8.47 1.48 -9.42
CA VAL A 83 -7.51 1.04 -8.40
C VAL A 83 -6.23 0.53 -9.05
N LEU A 84 -6.34 -0.22 -10.15
CA LEU A 84 -5.18 -0.64 -10.94
C LEU A 84 -4.40 0.58 -11.45
N ALA A 85 -5.08 1.59 -11.98
CA ALA A 85 -4.44 2.82 -12.42
C ALA A 85 -3.70 3.53 -11.28
N ARG A 86 -4.26 3.56 -10.06
CA ARG A 86 -3.55 4.08 -8.89
C ARG A 86 -2.27 3.30 -8.61
N MET A 87 -2.35 1.97 -8.53
CA MET A 87 -1.20 1.10 -8.27
C MET A 87 -0.07 1.32 -9.29
N GLN A 88 -0.41 1.44 -10.58
CA GLN A 88 0.55 1.69 -11.66
C GLN A 88 1.24 3.05 -11.58
N HIS A 89 0.64 4.04 -10.91
CA HIS A 89 1.20 5.38 -10.75
C HIS A 89 1.90 5.59 -9.39
N ILE A 90 2.00 4.55 -8.54
CA ILE A 90 2.87 4.60 -7.36
C ILE A 90 4.31 4.41 -7.83
N PRO A 91 5.23 5.33 -7.52
CA PRO A 91 6.64 5.15 -7.86
C PRO A 91 7.22 3.90 -7.18
N LEU A 92 8.20 3.25 -7.83
CA LEU A 92 8.90 2.11 -7.25
C LEU A 92 9.96 2.50 -6.20
N ALA A 93 10.05 3.78 -5.85
CA ALA A 93 10.95 4.26 -4.83
C ALA A 93 10.52 3.74 -3.45
N ARG A 94 11.50 3.51 -2.57
CA ARG A 94 11.23 2.94 -1.24
C ARG A 94 10.41 3.94 -0.41
N GLY A 95 9.33 3.44 0.18
CA GLY A 95 8.44 4.26 1.02
C GLY A 95 7.39 5.04 0.23
N SER A 96 7.29 4.85 -1.10
CA SER A 96 6.24 5.47 -1.90
C SER A 96 4.86 4.95 -1.55
N ASP A 97 3.88 5.86 -1.52
CA ASP A 97 2.48 5.57 -1.23
C ASP A 97 1.51 6.52 -1.96
N TRP A 98 0.25 6.57 -1.52
CA TRP A 98 -0.80 7.39 -2.14
C TRP A 98 -0.45 8.88 -2.26
N ARG A 99 0.43 9.40 -1.40
CA ARG A 99 0.88 10.80 -1.41
C ARG A 99 1.70 11.13 -2.65
N ASP A 100 2.30 10.11 -3.27
CA ASP A 100 3.08 10.22 -4.50
C ASP A 100 2.22 10.10 -5.77
N LEU A 101 0.91 9.86 -5.63
CA LEU A 101 0.02 9.81 -6.79
C LEU A 101 -0.05 11.17 -7.49
N PRO A 102 0.15 11.23 -8.82
CA PRO A 102 0.07 12.48 -9.55
C PRO A 102 -1.38 12.97 -9.67
N ASN A 103 -1.59 14.28 -9.56
CA ASN A 103 -2.92 14.88 -9.77
C ASN A 103 -3.21 15.13 -11.26
N ILE A 104 -3.34 14.05 -12.03
CA ILE A 104 -3.53 14.06 -13.49
C ILE A 104 -4.80 13.29 -13.91
N GLU A 105 -5.26 13.58 -15.13
CA GLU A 105 -6.31 12.76 -15.76
C GLU A 105 -5.67 11.56 -16.46
N VAL A 106 -6.27 10.38 -16.30
CA VAL A 106 -5.78 9.11 -16.83
C VAL A 106 -6.94 8.41 -17.52
N ARG A 107 -6.70 7.85 -18.71
CA ARG A 107 -7.64 6.94 -19.38
C ARG A 107 -7.51 5.56 -18.73
N LEU A 108 -8.61 5.05 -18.20
CA LEU A 108 -8.69 3.77 -17.52
C LEU A 108 -8.91 2.62 -18.51
N SER A 109 -8.63 1.40 -18.06
CA SER A 109 -8.78 0.18 -18.88
C SER A 109 -10.24 -0.15 -19.23
N ASP A 110 -11.21 0.35 -18.46
CA ASP A 110 -12.64 0.25 -18.73
C ASP A 110 -13.16 1.31 -19.73
N GLY A 111 -12.26 2.13 -20.27
CA GLY A 111 -12.58 3.21 -21.21
C GLY A 111 -12.94 4.54 -20.56
N ASN A 112 -13.22 4.58 -19.25
CA ASN A 112 -13.50 5.81 -18.52
C ASN A 112 -12.24 6.69 -18.39
N LYS A 113 -12.44 7.96 -18.03
CA LYS A 113 -11.34 8.89 -17.74
C LYS A 113 -11.46 9.39 -16.30
N THR A 114 -10.35 9.41 -15.57
CA THR A 114 -10.31 10.05 -14.25
C THR A 114 -10.38 11.57 -14.38
N LYS A 115 -10.83 12.23 -13.31
CA LYS A 115 -10.76 13.68 -13.16
C LYS A 115 -9.60 14.05 -12.24
N LYS A 116 -9.05 15.26 -12.40
CA LYS A 116 -8.15 15.83 -11.39
C LYS A 116 -8.90 16.07 -10.09
N LEU A 117 -8.25 15.76 -8.97
CA LEU A 117 -8.73 16.15 -7.64
C LEU A 117 -8.66 17.67 -7.52
N ARG A 118 -9.77 18.28 -7.11
CA ARG A 118 -9.88 19.72 -6.89
C ARG A 118 -9.70 20.05 -5.42
N TYR A 119 -8.79 20.98 -5.15
CA TYR A 119 -8.59 21.56 -3.83
C TYR A 119 -9.31 22.89 -3.78
N THR A 120 -10.36 22.99 -2.98
CA THR A 120 -11.34 24.09 -3.01
C THR A 120 -11.38 24.91 -1.72
N HIS A 121 -10.68 24.48 -0.66
CA HIS A 121 -10.73 25.12 0.66
C HIS A 121 -9.32 25.42 1.18
N HIS A 122 -9.21 26.47 2.00
CA HIS A 122 -7.94 26.81 2.61
C HIS A 122 -7.71 26.01 3.89
N ASP A 123 -6.80 25.03 3.82
CA ASP A 123 -6.34 24.30 4.98
C ASP A 123 -5.35 25.15 5.78
N LYS A 124 -5.82 25.79 6.87
CA LYS A 124 -4.96 26.64 7.72
C LYS A 124 -3.83 25.85 8.38
N ARG A 125 -4.01 24.56 8.64
CA ARG A 125 -3.00 23.71 9.31
C ARG A 125 -1.88 23.34 8.35
N ASN A 126 -2.22 23.00 7.11
CA ASN A 126 -1.25 22.60 6.08
C ASN A 126 -0.82 23.76 5.16
N GLY A 127 -1.43 24.94 5.29
CA GLY A 127 -1.16 26.10 4.48
C GLY A 127 -1.50 25.92 2.99
N LYS A 128 -0.74 26.59 2.12
CA LYS A 128 -0.81 26.48 0.66
C LYS A 128 0.41 25.74 0.11
N SER A 129 0.35 25.30 -1.14
CA SER A 129 1.55 24.83 -1.84
C SER A 129 2.54 25.98 -2.09
N SER A 130 3.76 25.65 -2.53
CA SER A 130 4.75 26.64 -2.97
C SER A 130 4.28 27.48 -4.16
N THR A 131 3.34 26.98 -4.96
CA THR A 131 2.68 27.68 -6.08
C THR A 131 1.46 28.50 -5.65
N GLY A 132 1.10 28.48 -4.36
CA GLY A 132 -0.07 29.19 -3.84
C GLY A 132 -1.39 28.41 -3.94
N ASP A 133 -1.36 27.16 -4.38
CA ASP A 133 -2.56 26.31 -4.50
C ASP A 133 -3.11 25.91 -3.13
N LEU A 134 -4.43 25.75 -3.08
CA LEU A 134 -5.15 25.26 -1.91
C LEU A 134 -4.85 23.79 -1.62
N ARG A 135 -5.03 23.37 -0.37
CA ARG A 135 -4.79 21.98 0.09
C ARG A 135 -6.02 21.32 0.72
N GLY A 136 -7.08 22.08 1.00
CA GLY A 136 -8.33 21.56 1.53
C GLY A 136 -9.27 21.05 0.45
N VAL A 137 -9.89 19.90 0.68
CA VAL A 137 -10.86 19.27 -0.26
C VAL A 137 -12.30 19.28 0.25
N CYS A 138 -12.54 19.85 1.44
CA CYS A 138 -13.84 19.90 2.10
C CYS A 138 -13.87 21.10 3.08
N SER A 139 -15.06 21.65 3.30
CA SER A 139 -15.35 22.76 4.22
C SER A 139 -14.94 22.48 5.67
N CYS A 140 -14.84 21.20 6.06
CA CYS A 140 -14.45 20.82 7.42
C CYS A 140 -13.04 21.24 7.83
N VAL A 141 -12.17 21.52 6.86
CA VAL A 141 -10.82 22.04 7.16
C VAL A 141 -10.84 23.47 7.68
N GLU A 142 -11.95 24.18 7.47
CA GLU A 142 -12.19 25.56 7.93
C GLU A 142 -13.05 25.59 9.21
N GLY A 143 -13.39 24.42 9.78
CA GLY A 143 -14.22 24.27 10.98
C GLY A 143 -15.72 24.10 10.72
N ASN A 144 -16.14 24.04 9.46
CA ASN A 144 -17.55 23.87 9.08
C ASN A 144 -17.97 22.38 9.00
N PRO A 145 -19.27 22.06 9.04
CA PRO A 145 -19.75 20.70 8.74
C PRO A 145 -19.38 20.26 7.32
N CYS A 146 -19.16 18.94 7.12
CA CYS A 146 -18.92 18.39 5.79
C CYS A 146 -20.19 18.47 4.93
N GLU A 147 -20.06 18.96 3.69
CA GLU A 147 -21.15 18.94 2.70
C GLU A 147 -20.88 17.90 1.60
N THR A 148 -21.93 17.22 1.16
CA THR A 148 -21.83 16.16 0.14
C THR A 148 -21.38 16.67 -1.22
N VAL A 149 -21.62 17.96 -1.52
CA VAL A 149 -21.22 18.61 -2.78
C VAL A 149 -19.70 18.64 -2.98
N TYR A 150 -18.93 18.65 -1.90
CA TYR A 150 -17.46 18.66 -1.97
C TYR A 150 -16.85 17.27 -2.16
N ARG A 151 -17.66 16.20 -2.04
CA ARG A 151 -17.19 14.85 -2.26
C ARG A 151 -16.89 14.63 -3.74
N GLN A 152 -15.67 14.19 -4.02
CA GLN A 152 -15.19 13.95 -5.38
C GLN A 152 -15.00 12.45 -5.62
N PHE A 153 -15.37 12.02 -6.82
CA PHE A 153 -15.31 10.63 -7.27
C PHE A 153 -14.48 10.51 -8.54
N ASN A 154 -13.99 9.30 -8.81
CA ASN A 154 -13.20 8.98 -10.00
C ASN A 154 -11.97 9.88 -10.19
N THR A 155 -11.28 10.19 -9.09
CA THR A 155 -10.00 10.89 -9.07
C THR A 155 -8.87 9.91 -8.79
N LEU A 156 -7.69 10.13 -9.39
CA LEU A 156 -6.54 9.26 -9.17
C LEU A 156 -6.09 9.33 -7.71
N ILE A 157 -5.85 10.54 -7.19
CA ILE A 157 -5.71 10.77 -5.74
C ILE A 157 -7.08 10.55 -5.08
N PRO A 158 -7.25 9.58 -4.16
CA PRO A 158 -8.54 9.34 -3.52
C PRO A 158 -8.92 10.52 -2.62
N TRP A 159 -10.02 11.22 -2.92
CA TRP A 159 -10.49 12.40 -2.19
C TRP A 159 -10.58 12.18 -0.67
N CYS A 160 -10.96 10.97 -0.23
CA CYS A 160 -11.10 10.65 1.18
C CYS A 160 -9.77 10.75 1.95
N LEU A 161 -8.61 10.54 1.31
CA LEU A 161 -7.32 10.57 1.99
C LEU A 161 -6.92 12.00 2.39
N PRO A 162 -6.91 13.02 1.50
CA PRO A 162 -6.74 14.41 1.93
C PRO A 162 -7.87 14.93 2.83
N HIS A 163 -9.09 14.39 2.70
CA HIS A 163 -10.23 14.83 3.51
C HIS A 163 -10.05 14.52 5.00
N THR A 164 -9.51 13.35 5.33
CA THR A 164 -9.37 12.91 6.73
C THR A 164 -7.93 12.70 7.18
N GLY A 165 -6.93 12.96 6.33
CA GLY A 165 -5.52 12.66 6.60
C GLY A 165 -4.87 13.43 7.76
N ASN A 166 -5.52 14.50 8.24
CA ASN A 166 -5.05 15.31 9.37
C ASN A 166 -5.61 14.84 10.74
N ARG A 167 -6.54 13.88 10.75
CA ARG A 167 -7.14 13.34 11.99
C ARG A 167 -6.24 12.27 12.59
#